data_AF-A0A6L9LBH1-F1
#
_entry.id   AF-A0A6L9LBH1-F1
#
_cell.length_a   1.000
_cell.length_b   1.000
_cell.length_c   1.000
_cell.angle_alpha   90.00
_cell.angle_beta   90.00
_cell.angle_gamma   90.00
#
_symmetry.space_group_name_H-M   'P 1'
#
loop_
_entity.id
_entity.type
_entity.pdbx_description
1 polymer ?
#
loop_
_entity_poly.entity_id
_entity_poly.type
_entity_poly.pdbx_seq_one_letter_code
_entity_poly.pdbx_strand_id
1 'polypeptide(L)' 'MKYATPYQYAKLCGVSTQAIYSRIAKGLIEKIQIPDPTGALKDYIDTEKYPPERLRKKAIGKE' A
#
# COMPACT_ATOMS: atom_id res chain seq x y z
N MET A 1 -1.48 -9.90 10.70
CA MET A 1 -1.25 -9.82 9.24
C MET A 1 -2.37 -9.03 8.59
N LYS A 2 -2.22 -7.72 8.43
CA LYS A 2 -3.15 -6.87 7.68
C LYS A 2 -2.64 -6.63 6.26
N TYR A 3 -3.20 -7.38 5.32
CA TYR A 3 -2.96 -7.19 3.90
C TYR A 3 -3.98 -6.23 3.30
N ALA A 4 -3.51 -5.20 2.59
CA ALA A 4 -4.37 -4.27 1.86
C ALA A 4 -4.01 -4.29 0.38
N THR A 5 -5.00 -4.19 -0.50
CA THR A 5 -4.71 -4.00 -1.93
C THR A 5 -3.97 -2.67 -2.14
N PRO A 6 -3.19 -2.51 -3.23
CA PRO A 6 -2.50 -1.25 -3.53
C PRO A 6 -3.42 -0.04 -3.49
N TYR A 7 -4.67 -0.23 -3.92
CA TYR A 7 -5.71 0.79 -3.88
C TYR A 7 -6.14 1.16 -2.45
N GLN A 8 -6.46 0.16 -1.61
CA GLN A 8 -6.79 0.42 -0.20
C GLN A 8 -5.61 1.02 0.54
N TYR A 9 -4.41 0.52 0.29
CA TYR A 9 -3.18 1.03 0.89
C TYR A 9 -2.93 2.49 0.52
N ALA A 10 -3.12 2.85 -0.75
CA ALA A 10 -3.03 4.24 -1.21
C ALA A 10 -4.03 5.15 -0.46
N LYS A 11 -5.27 4.68 -0.29
CA LYS A 11 -6.33 5.41 0.43
C LYS A 11 -6.01 5.59 1.91
N LEU A 12 -5.53 4.55 2.58
CA LEU A 12 -5.08 4.60 3.99
C LEU A 12 -3.90 5.56 4.18
N CYS A 13 -3.02 5.59 3.19
CA CYS A 13 -1.83 6.41 3.15
C CYS A 13 -2.12 7.88 2.78
N GLY A 14 -3.28 8.17 2.20
CA GLY A 14 -3.65 9.50 1.72
C GLY A 14 -2.88 9.92 0.45
N VAL A 15 -2.44 8.94 -0.35
CA VAL A 15 -1.66 9.18 -1.57
C VAL A 15 -2.35 8.57 -2.78
N SER A 16 -1.93 8.97 -3.97
CA SER A 16 -2.40 8.35 -5.21
C SER A 16 -1.89 6.92 -5.35
N THR A 17 -2.69 6.04 -5.95
CA THR A 17 -2.30 4.64 -6.22
C THR A 17 -1.03 4.56 -7.06
N GLN A 18 -0.84 5.51 -7.98
CA GLN A 18 0.37 5.63 -8.78
C GLN A 18 1.63 5.84 -7.94
N ALA A 19 1.56 6.61 -6.85
CA ALA A 19 2.67 6.79 -5.92
C ALA A 19 3.03 5.50 -5.18
N ILE A 20 2.04 4.64 -4.90
CA ILE A 20 2.29 3.30 -4.35
C ILE A 20 3.02 2.43 -5.38
N TYR A 21 2.57 2.41 -6.64
CA TYR A 21 3.28 1.69 -7.70
C TYR A 21 4.71 2.19 -7.92
N SER A 22 4.95 3.51 -7.89
CA SER A 22 6.30 4.05 -7.95
C SER A 22 7.17 3.61 -6.76
N ARG A 23 6.59 3.48 -5.56
CA ARG A 23 7.32 2.96 -4.38
C ARG A 23 7.64 1.48 -4.52
N ILE A 24 6.71 0.70 -5.05
CA ILE A 24 6.94 -0.71 -5.36
C ILE A 24 8.07 -0.85 -6.40
N ALA A 25 8.03 -0.05 -7.47
CA ALA A 25 9.08 -0.04 -8.49
C ALA A 25 10.45 0.38 -7.94
N LYS A 26 10.47 1.25 -6.92
CA LYS A 26 11.68 1.66 -6.20
C LYS A 26 12.14 0.66 -5.13
N GLY A 27 11.41 -0.45 -4.92
CA GLY A 27 11.70 -1.42 -3.86
C GLY A 27 11.42 -0.91 -2.43
N LEU A 28 10.68 0.20 -2.29
CA LEU A 28 10.32 0.77 -0.99
C LEU A 28 9.16 0.05 -0.33
N ILE A 29 8.32 -0.62 -1.11
CA ILE A 29 7.15 -1.39 -0.66
C ILE A 29 7.15 -2.72 -1.40
N GLU A 30 7.01 -3.82 -0.65
CA GLU A 30 6.80 -5.13 -1.24
C GLU A 30 5.30 -5.41 -1.43
N LYS A 31 4.98 -5.95 -2.60
CA LYS A 31 3.65 -6.52 -2.87
C LYS A 31 3.76 -8.04 -2.88
N ILE A 32 2.78 -8.70 -2.28
CA ILE A 32 2.59 -10.14 -2.32
C ILE A 32 1.42 -10.45 -3.24
N GLN A 33 1.53 -11.53 -4.00
CA GLN A 33 0.45 -12.01 -4.85
C GLN A 33 -0.27 -13.13 -4.13
N ILE A 34 -1.53 -12.89 -3.77
CA ILE A 34 -2.38 -13.90 -3.14
C ILE A 34 -3.39 -14.37 -4.18
N PRO A 35 -3.52 -15.69 -4.40
CA PRO A 35 -4.58 -16.23 -5.23
C PRO A 35 -5.94 -15.96 -4.56
N ASP A 36 -6.82 -15.31 -5.30
CA ASP A 36 -8.22 -15.12 -4.95
C ASP A 36 -8.97 -16.46 -5.16
N PRO A 37 -10.08 -16.73 -4.46
CA PRO A 37 -10.90 -17.94 -4.65
C PRO A 37 -11.36 -18.17 -6.11
N THR A 38 -11.32 -17.14 -6.94
CA THR A 38 -11.57 -17.22 -8.39
C THR A 38 -10.37 -17.75 -9.22
N GLY A 39 -9.22 -18.01 -8.59
CA GLY A 39 -7.98 -18.40 -9.25
C GLY A 39 -7.14 -17.22 -9.77
N ALA A 40 -7.65 -15.99 -9.67
CA ALA A 40 -6.91 -14.79 -10.08
C ALA A 40 -5.85 -14.42 -9.03
N LEU A 41 -4.62 -14.13 -9.47
CA LEU A 41 -3.59 -13.57 -8.60
C LEU A 41 -3.87 -12.09 -8.36
N LYS A 42 -3.92 -11.69 -7.09
CA LYS A 42 -4.23 -10.33 -6.70
C LYS A 42 -3.11 -9.77 -5.84
N ASP A 43 -2.69 -8.56 -6.17
CA ASP A 43 -1.61 -7.89 -5.44
C ASP A 43 -2.14 -7.34 -4.10
N TYR A 44 -1.42 -7.66 -3.04
CA TYR A 44 -1.64 -7.17 -1.68
C TYR A 44 -0.35 -6.61 -1.11
N ILE A 45 -0.46 -5.68 -0.17
CA ILE A 45 0.64 -5.01 0.52
C ILE A 45 0.48 -5.29 2.00
N ASP A 46 1.56 -5.71 2.64
CA ASP A 46 1.59 -5.91 4.09
C ASP A 46 1.64 -4.56 4.80
N THR A 47 0.52 -4.16 5.41
CA THR A 47 0.39 -2.85 6.05
C THR A 47 1.02 -2.79 7.44
N GLU A 48 1.41 -3.94 8.01
CA GLU A 48 2.16 -3.99 9.27
C GLU A 48 3.65 -3.77 9.01
N LYS A 49 4.19 -4.37 7.94
CA LYS A 49 5.57 -4.14 7.48
C LYS A 49 5.75 -2.72 6.95
N TYR A 50 4.73 -2.19 6.27
CA TYR A 50 4.73 -0.83 5.72
C TYR A 50 3.59 0.02 6.33
N PRO A 51 3.74 0.53 7.55
CA PRO A 51 2.68 1.28 8.21
C PRO A 51 2.33 2.57 7.42
N PRO A 52 1.05 2.78 7.04
CA PRO A 52 0.63 3.93 6.25
C PRO A 52 0.79 5.26 7.01
N GLU A 53 0.88 5.21 8.34
CA GLU A 53 1.11 6.37 9.21
C GLU A 53 2.47 7.05 8.96
N ARG A 54 3.50 6.30 8.54
CA ARG A 54 4.81 6.89 8.18
C ARG A 54 4.71 7.86 7.01
N LEU A 55 3.69 7.72 6.18
CA LEU A 55 3.45 8.57 5.02
C LEU A 55 2.39 9.64 5.30
N ARG A 56 1.41 9.33 6.17
CA ARG A 56 0.38 10.30 6.59
C ARG A 56 0.94 11.46 7.40
N LYS A 57 2.05 11.27 8.14
CA LYS A 57 2.66 12.31 9.00
C LYS A 57 3.19 13.54 8.25
N LYS A 58 3.23 13.53 6.91
CA LYS A 58 3.60 14.70 6.10
C LYS A 58 2.41 15.58 5.66
N ALA A 59 1.17 15.12 5.86
CA ALA A 59 -0.04 15.84 5.41
C ALA A 59 -0.85 16.50 6.54
N ILE A 60 -0.62 16.13 7.82
CA ILE A 60 -1.16 16.85 8.99
C ILE A 60 -0.02 17.67 9.59
N GLY A 61 0.26 18.78 8.92
CA GLY A 61 1.29 19.76 9.24
C GLY A 61 0.94 21.10 8.60
N LYS A 62 -0.30 21.52 8.82
CA LYS A 62 -0.89 22.86 8.64
C LYS A 62 -2.08 22.85 9.59
N GLU A 63 -2.27 23.74 10.55
CA GLU A 63 -1.68 25.01 10.97
C GLU A 63 -1.88 25.12 12.49
#